data_AF-A0A2E7AQN0-F1
#
_entry.id   AF-A0A2E7AQN0-F1
#
_cell.length_a   1.000
_cell.length_b   1.000
_cell.length_c   1.000
_cell.angle_alpha   90.00
_cell.angle_beta   90.00
_cell.angle_gamma   90.00
#
_symmetry.space_group_name_H-M   'P 1'
#
loop_
_entity.id
_entity.type
_entity.pdbx_description
1 polymer ?
#
loop_
_entity_poly.entity_id
_entity_poly.type
_entity_poly.pdbx_seq_one_letter_code
_entity_poly.pdbx_strand_id
1 'polypeptide(L)' 'MNLALFLGGLALLLVGAELLVRGAGQVARAFGIPSLVIGLTVVAWGTGSPELA' A
#
# COMPACT_ATOMS: atom_id res chain seq x y z
N MET A 1 22.64 -5.02 15.58
CA MET A 1 21.19 -5.19 15.88
C MET A 1 20.35 -4.13 15.18
N ASN A 2 20.66 -2.84 15.33
CA ASN A 2 19.81 -1.73 14.84
C ASN A 2 19.64 -1.69 13.31
N LEU A 3 20.71 -1.98 12.55
CA LEU A 3 20.65 -1.94 11.09
C LEU A 3 19.75 -3.04 10.51
N ALA A 4 19.76 -4.24 11.13
CA ALA A 4 18.92 -5.35 10.69
C ALA A 4 17.43 -5.04 10.93
N LEU A 5 17.10 -4.45 12.09
CA LEU A 5 15.73 -4.01 12.39
C LEU A 5 15.27 -2.88 11.47
N PHE A 6 16.16 -1.93 11.14
CA PHE A 6 15.85 -0.85 10.22
C PHE A 6 15.53 -1.38 8.81
N LEU A 7 16.40 -2.22 8.25
CA LEU A 7 16.19 -2.81 6.93
C LEU A 7 14.97 -3.74 6.90
N GLY A 8 14.76 -4.51 7.97
CA GLY A 8 13.58 -5.37 8.12
C GLY A 8 12.28 -4.58 8.18
N GLY A 9 12.26 -3.47 8.95
CA GLY A 9 11.10 -2.58 9.04
C GLY A 9 10.81 -1.88 7.71
N LEU A 10 11.84 -1.41 7.00
CA LEU A 10 11.70 -0.80 5.68
C LEU A 10 11.12 -1.79 4.66
N ALA A 11 11.64 -3.03 4.64
CA ALA A 11 11.14 -4.08 3.77
C ALA A 11 9.68 -4.43 4.09
N LEU A 12 9.34 -4.52 5.38
CA LEU A 12 7.97 -4.81 5.82
C LEU A 12 7.00 -3.69 5.43
N LEU A 13 7.40 -2.42 5.54
CA LEU A 13 6.61 -1.27 5.10
C LEU A 13 6.38 -1.30 3.59
N LEU A 14 7.43 -1.52 2.79
CA LEU A 14 7.32 -1.58 1.33
C LEU A 14 6.36 -2.70 0.89
N VAL A 15 6.59 -3.90 1.42
CA VAL A 15 5.78 -5.08 1.06
C VAL A 15 4.35 -4.92 1.56
N GLY A 16 4.16 -4.41 2.78
CA GLY A 16 2.84 -4.16 3.36
C GLY A 16 2.03 -3.15 2.56
N ALA A 17 2.65 -2.03 2.18
CA ALA A 17 2.00 -1.01 1.35
C ALA A 17 1.60 -1.56 -0.02
N GLU A 18 2.48 -2.34 -0.67
CA GLU A 18 2.19 -2.92 -1.97
C GLU A 18 1.08 -3.99 -1.90
N LEU A 19 1.07 -4.83 -0.86
CA LEU A 19 0.00 -5.81 -0.63
C LEU A 19 -1.34 -5.13 -0.35
N LEU A 20 -1.36 -4.05 0.43
CA LEU A 20 -2.56 -3.27 0.73
C LEU A 20 -3.17 -2.69 -0.55
N VAL A 21 -2.35 -2.04 -1.38
CA VAL A 21 -2.78 -1.43 -2.64
C VAL A 21 -3.30 -2.48 -3.63
N ARG A 22 -2.58 -3.59 -3.79
CA ARG A 22 -2.98 -4.70 -4.68
C ARG A 22 -4.26 -5.37 -4.19
N GLY A 23 -4.41 -5.57 -2.88
CA GLY A 23 -5.60 -6.17 -2.27
C GLY A 23 -6.83 -5.28 -2.44
N ALA A 24 -6.71 -4.01 -2.04
CA ALA A 24 -7.81 -3.05 -2.18
C ALA A 24 -8.20 -2.81 -3.65
N GLY A 25 -7.23 -2.80 -4.57
CA GLY A 25 -7.50 -2.72 -6.01
C GLY A 25 -8.17 -3.96 -6.60
N GLN A 26 -7.97 -5.16 -6.03
CA GLN A 26 -8.72 -6.36 -6.41
C GLN A 26 -10.15 -6.32 -5.90
N VAL A 27 -10.34 -5.90 -4.64
CA VAL A 27 -11.67 -5.75 -4.04
C VAL A 27 -12.49 -4.73 -4.83
N ALA A 28 -11.95 -3.55 -5.09
CA ALA A 28 -12.66 -2.50 -5.82
C ALA A 28 -13.00 -2.92 -7.28
N ARG A 29 -12.11 -3.68 -7.94
CA ARG A 29 -12.43 -4.27 -9.26
C ARG A 29 -13.56 -5.28 -9.19
N ALA A 30 -13.63 -6.09 -8.13
CA ALA A 30 -14.75 -7.02 -7.93
C ALA A 30 -16.10 -6.30 -7.75
N PHE A 31 -16.09 -5.06 -7.25
CA PHE A 31 -17.26 -4.18 -7.17
C PHE A 31 -17.53 -3.36 -8.44
N GLY A 32 -16.77 -3.57 -9.52
CA GLY A 32 -16.95 -2.83 -10.78
C GLY A 32 -16.46 -1.38 -10.75
N ILE A 33 -15.64 -1.00 -9.75
CA ILE A 33 -15.10 0.36 -9.63
C ILE A 33 -14.00 0.54 -10.68
N PRO A 34 -14.00 1.66 -11.45
CA PRO A 34 -12.97 1.94 -12.43
C PRO A 34 -11.57 2.05 -11.80
N SER A 35 -10.56 1.49 -12.48
CA SER A 35 -9.15 1.52 -12.06
C SER A 35 -8.62 2.93 -11.78
N LEU A 36 -9.15 3.93 -12.51
CA LEU A 36 -8.82 5.34 -12.33
C LEU A 36 -9.20 5.84 -10.94
N VAL A 37 -10.39 5.49 -10.45
CA VAL A 37 -10.88 5.90 -9.14
C VAL A 37 -10.06 5.24 -8.03
N ILE A 38 -9.72 3.96 -8.21
CA ILE A 38 -8.86 3.20 -7.28
C ILE A 38 -7.47 3.86 -7.20
N GLY A 39 -6.88 4.24 -8.33
CA GLY A 39 -5.59 4.92 -8.41
C GLY A 39 -5.60 6.30 -7.73
N LEU A 40 -6.64 7.09 -7.99
CA LEU A 40 -6.74 8.45 -7.45
C LEU A 40 -7.11 8.51 -5.97
N THR A 41 -7.61 7.42 -5.39
CA THR A 41 -8.04 7.38 -3.98
C THR A 41 -7.17 6.44 -3.15
N VAL A 42 -7.29 5.14 -3.39
CA VAL A 42 -6.69 4.08 -2.57
C VAL A 42 -5.18 4.02 -2.74
N VAL A 43 -4.66 4.16 -3.97
CA VAL A 43 -3.21 4.19 -4.20
C VAL A 43 -2.60 5.47 -3.62
N ALA A 44 -3.20 6.62 -3.91
CA ALA A 44 -2.73 7.92 -3.42
C ALA A 44 -2.65 7.99 -1.89
N TRP A 45 -3.63 7.41 -1.19
CA TRP A 45 -3.60 7.27 0.28
C TRP A 45 -2.63 6.19 0.75
N GLY A 46 -2.56 5.05 0.06
CA GLY A 46 -1.69 3.94 0.41
C GLY A 46 -0.20 4.28 0.35
N THR A 47 0.20 5.17 -0.56
CA THR A 47 1.58 5.68 -0.69
C THR A 47 1.93 6.81 0.27
N GLY A 48 0.98 7.32 1.05
CA GLY A 48 1.26 8.31 2.11
C GLY A 48 1.14 7.72 3.52
N SER A 49 0.47 6.58 3.67
CA SER A 49 0.27 5.94 4.98
C SER A 49 1.58 5.52 5.67
N PRO A 50 2.61 4.99 4.99
CA PRO A 50 3.90 4.71 5.61
C PRO A 50 4.59 5.95 6.17
N GLU A 51 4.45 7.09 5.50
CA GLU A 51 5.11 8.36 5.81
C GLU A 51 4.38 9.17 6.89
N LEU A 52 3.08 8.91 7.09
CA LEU A 52 2.27 9.54 8.12
C LEU A 52 2.27 8.80 9.47
N ALA A 53 2.76 7.55 9.49
CA ALA A 53 2.75 6.67 10.67
C ALA A 53 3.92 6.94 11.64
#